data_AF-A0AB37UCA9-F1
#
_entry.id   AF-A0AB37UCA9-F1
#
_cell.length_a   1.000
_cell.length_b   1.000
_cell.length_c   1.000
_cell.angle_alpha   90.00
_cell.angle_beta   90.00
_cell.angle_gamma   90.00
#
_symmetry.space_group_name_H-M   'P 1'
#
loop_
_entity.id
_entity.type
_entity.pdbx_description
1 polymer ?
#
loop_
_entity_poly.entity_id
_entity_poly.type
_entity_poly.pdbx_seq_one_letter_code
_entity_poly.pdbx_strand_id
1 'polypeptide(L)'
;MIEPEDWLVLLKDRLPAYISWEQYQQNLAQLKSNQARADELGAVRHGSALLSGLLVCGHCNRRMMVHYGQRQHHSYRCSWLATDYGGKICQRIAGRAVDRFVCQQVLLALEPAALELSLEAASHLERERADLDRLWQQRLERAAFETERAGRHYRLVEPENRLVARQLAQEWEEKLAAQQQLQEDYQRFLHKQPRLLSVQEHEMIRQLADNIPALWQATTTTDAQRKEIIRQVIARVIVNVEGDSEQVQLTIEWIGGILTSGIMIRPVAKLTQLSNYPQMCERICSLVAEGLSAECIAQHLHQEGYRPPKRQESFGKHGVLDLMHRLGLCPQRSCSQERVGLGEDEWWIPELARLLEMPDITLYAWIRRGWVKAYQREQPPRRWII
;
A
#
# COMPACT_ATOMS: atom_id res chain seq x y z
N MET A 1 36.52 -3.18 2.75
CA MET A 1 36.27 -4.52 3.32
C MET A 1 35.84 -5.41 2.18
N ILE A 2 36.43 -6.59 2.07
CA ILE A 2 36.14 -7.55 1.00
C ILE A 2 34.79 -8.21 1.32
N GLU A 3 33.89 -8.33 0.33
CA GLU A 3 32.59 -8.98 0.52
C GLU A 3 32.79 -10.46 0.89
N PRO A 4 31.87 -11.08 1.68
CA PRO A 4 32.02 -12.48 2.10
C PRO A 4 32.17 -13.48 0.95
N GLU A 5 31.65 -13.12 -0.22
CA GLU A 5 31.70 -13.90 -1.47
C GLU A 5 33.13 -13.98 -2.04
N ASP A 6 33.98 -13.02 -1.69
CA ASP A 6 35.36 -12.90 -2.16
C ASP A 6 36.37 -13.48 -1.13
N TRP A 7 35.90 -14.13 -0.07
CA TRP A 7 36.77 -14.75 0.93
C TRP A 7 37.30 -16.10 0.44
N LEU A 8 38.62 -16.25 0.38
CA LEU A 8 39.27 -17.52 0.01
C LEU A 8 39.06 -18.62 1.05
N VAL A 9 39.01 -18.27 2.34
CA VAL A 9 38.81 -19.21 3.45
C VAL A 9 38.04 -18.51 4.58
N LEU A 10 36.99 -19.16 5.09
CA LEU A 10 36.25 -18.73 6.28
C LEU A 10 36.30 -19.80 7.38
N LEU A 11 37.03 -19.53 8.45
CA LEU A 11 37.10 -20.41 9.62
C LEU A 11 36.20 -19.84 10.73
N LYS A 12 35.02 -20.42 10.88
CA LYS A 12 34.06 -20.06 11.94
C LYS A 12 34.56 -20.56 13.30
N ASP A 13 34.25 -19.81 14.35
CA ASP A 13 34.48 -20.16 15.76
C ASP A 13 35.93 -20.57 16.13
N ARG A 14 36.91 -20.10 15.35
CA ARG A 14 38.34 -20.39 15.58
C ARG A 14 38.89 -19.70 16.85
N LEU A 15 38.32 -18.56 17.20
CA LEU A 15 38.65 -17.76 18.38
C LEU A 15 37.35 -17.45 19.15
N PRO A 16 37.42 -17.25 20.48
CA PRO A 16 36.27 -16.82 21.26
C PRO A 16 35.69 -15.50 20.73
N ALA A 17 34.42 -15.52 20.34
CA ALA A 17 33.70 -14.36 19.83
C ALA A 17 32.67 -13.84 20.85
N TYR A 18 32.44 -12.53 20.85
CA TYR A 18 31.41 -11.90 21.70
C TYR A 18 29.97 -12.19 21.26
N ILE A 19 29.79 -12.52 19.98
CA ILE A 19 28.51 -12.90 19.37
C ILE A 19 28.73 -14.11 18.48
N SER A 20 27.70 -14.95 18.31
CA SER A 20 27.78 -16.09 17.41
C SER A 20 27.84 -15.64 15.95
N TRP A 21 28.36 -16.50 15.07
CA TRP A 21 28.36 -16.26 13.63
C TRP A 21 26.95 -16.00 13.08
N GLU A 22 25.96 -16.75 13.56
CA GLU A 22 24.56 -16.57 13.17
C GLU A 22 24.03 -15.19 13.57
N GLN A 23 24.33 -14.74 14.79
CA GLN A 23 23.91 -13.42 15.27
C GLN A 23 24.59 -12.30 14.49
N TYR A 24 25.86 -12.46 14.13
CA TYR A 24 26.55 -11.52 13.25
C TYR A 24 25.87 -11.39 11.88
N GLN A 25 25.52 -12.51 11.23
CA GLN A 25 24.83 -12.51 9.95
C GLN A 25 23.42 -11.87 10.03
N GLN A 26 22.68 -12.17 11.09
CA GLN A 26 21.37 -11.55 11.35
C GLN A 26 21.50 -10.03 11.51
N ASN A 27 22.50 -9.57 12.28
CA ASN A 27 22.76 -8.14 12.46
C ASN A 27 23.11 -7.45 11.14
N LEU A 28 23.95 -8.07 10.29
CA LEU A 28 24.26 -7.53 8.96
C LEU A 28 23.03 -7.44 8.06
N ALA A 29 22.19 -8.49 8.04
CA ALA A 29 20.95 -8.49 7.27
C ALA A 29 19.99 -7.40 7.75
N GLN A 30 19.87 -7.21 9.07
CA GLN A 30 19.06 -6.14 9.66
C GLN A 30 19.61 -4.76 9.31
N LEU A 31 20.93 -4.55 9.39
CA LEU A 31 21.58 -3.29 9.00
C LEU A 31 21.33 -2.97 7.52
N LYS A 32 21.44 -3.97 6.63
CA LYS A 32 21.14 -3.83 5.20
C LYS A 32 19.68 -3.43 4.97
N SER A 33 18.73 -4.15 5.55
CA SER A 33 17.29 -3.86 5.45
C SER A 33 16.94 -2.46 5.99
N ASN A 34 17.64 -2.01 7.03
CA ASN A 34 17.43 -0.71 7.65
C ASN A 34 18.02 0.47 6.86
N GLN A 35 18.82 0.22 5.82
CA GLN A 35 19.42 1.30 5.03
C GLN A 35 18.34 2.19 4.42
N ALA A 36 18.54 3.50 4.51
CA ALA A 36 17.63 4.50 3.95
C ALA A 36 17.85 4.69 2.43
N ARG A 37 17.90 3.59 1.67
CA ARG A 37 18.02 3.59 0.21
C ARG A 37 16.67 3.33 -0.44
N ALA A 38 16.49 3.80 -1.68
CA ALA A 38 15.23 3.62 -2.42
C ALA A 38 14.88 2.14 -2.65
N ASP A 39 15.88 1.27 -2.71
CA ASP A 39 15.71 -0.17 -2.95
C ASP A 39 15.60 -1.00 -1.67
N GLU A 40 15.83 -0.39 -0.48
CA GLU A 40 15.76 -1.05 0.83
C GLU A 40 14.53 -0.57 1.63
N LEU A 41 14.00 -1.42 2.52
CA LEU A 41 12.75 -1.16 3.25
C LEU A 41 12.91 0.03 4.21
N GLY A 42 14.14 0.26 4.68
CA GLY A 42 14.50 1.24 5.69
C GLY A 42 14.00 0.85 7.07
N ALA A 43 14.59 1.42 8.12
CA ALA A 43 14.17 1.15 9.50
C ALA A 43 12.69 1.52 9.75
N VAL A 44 12.04 0.78 10.65
CA VAL A 44 10.70 1.12 11.14
C VAL A 44 10.78 2.43 11.94
N ARG A 45 9.97 3.42 11.57
CA ARG A 45 9.92 4.74 12.22
C ARG A 45 8.54 5.03 12.83
N HIS A 46 8.48 5.88 13.85
CA HIS A 46 7.27 6.22 14.61
C HIS A 46 6.19 7.04 13.88
N GLY A 47 6.30 7.31 12.58
CA GLY A 47 5.28 8.09 11.86
C GLY A 47 3.99 7.30 11.55
N SER A 48 2.91 7.98 11.18
CA SER A 48 1.59 7.34 10.94
C SER A 48 1.47 6.52 9.65
N ALA A 49 2.48 6.57 8.76
CA ALA A 49 2.43 5.87 7.48
C ALA A 49 2.83 4.40 7.62
N LEU A 50 1.86 3.50 7.52
CA LEU A 50 2.05 2.07 7.77
C LEU A 50 2.82 1.35 6.65
N LEU A 51 2.74 1.87 5.41
CA LEU A 51 3.34 1.23 4.23
C LEU A 51 4.67 1.89 3.82
N SER A 52 5.32 2.56 4.77
CA SER A 52 6.64 3.17 4.56
C SER A 52 7.67 2.11 4.16
N GLY A 53 8.21 2.24 2.94
CA GLY A 53 9.18 1.30 2.37
C GLY A 53 8.57 0.10 1.64
N LEU A 54 7.26 -0.14 1.77
CA LEU A 54 6.56 -1.26 1.12
C LEU A 54 5.84 -0.84 -0.16
N LEU A 55 5.44 0.42 -0.26
CA LEU A 55 4.63 0.91 -1.38
C LEU A 55 5.48 1.15 -2.64
N VAL A 56 5.04 0.63 -3.77
CA VAL A 56 5.68 0.70 -5.08
C VAL A 56 4.72 1.32 -6.10
N CYS A 57 5.23 2.22 -6.93
CA CYS A 57 4.47 2.85 -8.01
C CYS A 57 4.27 1.88 -9.18
N GLY A 58 3.03 1.63 -9.59
CA GLY A 58 2.70 0.75 -10.71
C GLY A 58 3.14 1.27 -12.09
N HIS A 59 3.38 2.58 -12.24
CA HIS A 59 3.84 3.15 -13.51
C HIS A 59 5.35 3.00 -13.75
N CYS A 60 6.17 3.19 -12.71
CA CYS A 60 7.63 3.22 -12.86
C CYS A 60 8.35 2.16 -12.01
N ASN A 61 7.60 1.31 -11.30
CA ASN A 61 8.08 0.26 -10.42
C ASN A 61 9.12 0.72 -9.36
N ARG A 62 9.07 2.00 -8.97
CA ARG A 62 9.93 2.57 -7.92
C ARG A 62 9.15 2.70 -6.62
N ARG A 63 9.84 2.53 -5.49
CA ARG A 63 9.25 2.75 -4.17
C ARG A 63 8.77 4.19 -3.99
N MET A 64 7.63 4.34 -3.33
CA MET A 64 7.02 5.63 -3.04
C MET A 64 7.51 6.17 -1.71
N MET A 65 7.80 7.46 -1.66
CA MET A 65 8.23 8.14 -0.45
C MET A 65 7.03 8.65 0.34
N VAL A 66 7.14 8.60 1.66
CA VAL A 66 6.15 9.19 2.56
C VAL A 66 6.38 10.69 2.68
N HIS A 67 5.31 11.46 2.49
CA HIS A 67 5.28 12.88 2.77
C HIS A 67 4.25 13.17 3.87
N TYR A 68 4.73 13.63 5.02
CA TYR A 68 3.90 14.09 6.12
C TYR A 68 3.51 15.56 5.91
N GLY A 69 2.21 15.83 5.94
CA GLY A 69 1.65 17.17 5.94
C GLY A 69 1.25 17.62 7.34
N GLN A 70 0.55 18.75 7.41
CA GLN A 70 0.01 19.26 8.68
C GLN A 70 -1.17 18.40 9.19
N ARG A 71 -1.41 18.41 10.50
CA ARG A 71 -2.52 17.70 11.18
C ARG A 71 -2.52 16.17 10.97
N GLN A 72 -1.35 15.53 11.09
CA GLN A 72 -1.18 14.06 11.01
C GLN A 72 -1.69 13.42 9.71
N HIS A 73 -1.70 14.16 8.60
CA HIS A 73 -2.00 13.61 7.29
C HIS A 73 -0.71 13.20 6.59
N HIS A 74 -0.62 11.95 6.15
CA HIS A 74 0.46 11.48 5.28
C HIS A 74 -0.05 11.15 3.89
N SER A 75 0.84 11.30 2.92
CA SER A 75 0.62 10.92 1.52
C SER A 75 1.82 10.15 1.01
N TYR A 76 1.58 9.21 0.10
CA TYR A 76 2.64 8.53 -0.62
C TYR A 76 2.86 9.23 -1.95
N ARG A 77 4.11 9.55 -2.27
CA ARG A 77 4.50 10.25 -3.50
C ARG A 77 5.59 9.47 -4.21
N CYS A 78 5.32 9.11 -5.46
CA CYS A 78 6.36 8.69 -6.38
C CYS A 78 7.03 9.94 -6.95
N SER A 79 8.24 10.24 -6.47
CA SER A 79 9.00 11.44 -6.83
C SER A 79 10.34 11.16 -7.49
N TRP A 80 10.64 9.89 -7.80
CA TRP A 80 11.93 9.47 -8.38
C TRP A 80 12.37 10.33 -9.57
N LEU A 81 11.51 10.47 -10.59
CA LEU A 81 11.80 11.32 -11.76
C LEU A 81 12.01 12.80 -11.41
N ALA A 82 11.26 13.30 -10.42
CA ALA A 82 11.37 14.68 -9.97
C ALA A 82 12.66 14.96 -9.19
N THR A 83 13.11 14.00 -8.37
CA THR A 83 14.31 14.11 -7.55
C THR A 83 15.57 13.90 -8.38
N ASP A 84 15.61 12.88 -9.23
CA ASP A 84 16.84 12.48 -9.93
C ASP A 84 17.02 13.23 -11.26
N TYR A 85 15.93 13.64 -11.90
CA TYR A 85 15.95 14.24 -13.25
C TYR A 85 15.17 15.56 -13.36
N GLY A 86 14.70 16.14 -12.24
CA GLY A 86 13.96 17.41 -12.25
C GLY A 86 12.59 17.35 -12.97
N GLY A 87 12.07 16.14 -13.22
CA GLY A 87 10.81 15.95 -13.93
C GLY A 87 9.54 16.15 -13.07
N LYS A 88 8.39 15.76 -13.63
CA LYS A 88 7.09 15.82 -12.93
C LYS A 88 6.96 14.68 -11.90
N ILE A 89 6.08 14.89 -10.92
CA ILE A 89 5.67 13.85 -9.97
C ILE A 89 4.91 12.76 -10.73
N CYS A 90 5.30 11.50 -10.54
CA CYS A 90 4.64 10.40 -11.23
C CYS A 90 3.24 10.13 -10.65
N GLN A 91 3.15 9.89 -9.34
CA GLN A 91 1.88 9.62 -8.65
C GLN A 91 1.90 10.18 -7.23
N ARG A 92 0.72 10.59 -6.73
CA ARG A 92 0.49 10.99 -5.33
C ARG A 92 -0.82 10.38 -4.83
N ILE A 93 -0.78 9.80 -3.63
CA ILE A 93 -1.91 9.08 -3.05
C ILE A 93 -2.08 9.44 -1.58
N ALA A 94 -3.32 9.63 -1.14
CA ALA A 94 -3.64 9.89 0.26
C ALA A 94 -3.40 8.63 1.11
N GLY A 95 -2.51 8.71 2.10
CA GLY A 95 -1.99 7.51 2.77
C GLY A 95 -3.03 6.76 3.59
N ARG A 96 -3.92 7.47 4.30
CA ARG A 96 -4.94 6.85 5.18
C ARG A 96 -5.85 5.86 4.44
N ALA A 97 -6.20 6.16 3.19
CA ALA A 97 -7.13 5.33 2.43
C ALA A 97 -6.46 4.01 1.98
N VAL A 98 -5.20 4.09 1.54
CA VAL A 98 -4.38 2.91 1.18
C VAL A 98 -4.06 2.08 2.43
N ASP A 99 -3.60 2.73 3.49
CA ASP A 99 -3.26 2.05 4.75
C ASP A 99 -4.47 1.28 5.28
N ARG A 100 -5.66 1.88 5.27
CA ARG A 100 -6.90 1.18 5.68
C ARG A 100 -7.17 -0.06 4.85
N PHE A 101 -7.10 0.05 3.52
CA PHE A 101 -7.37 -1.08 2.63
C PHE A 101 -6.37 -2.22 2.88
N VAL A 102 -5.07 -1.90 2.94
CA VAL A 102 -4.03 -2.91 3.17
C VAL A 102 -4.16 -3.52 4.57
N CYS A 103 -4.44 -2.73 5.61
CA CYS A 103 -4.69 -3.26 6.95
C CYS A 103 -5.86 -4.23 6.98
N GLN A 104 -6.95 -3.94 6.27
CA GLN A 104 -8.09 -4.87 6.17
C GLN A 104 -7.66 -6.19 5.52
N GLN A 105 -6.91 -6.14 4.42
CA GLN A 105 -6.40 -7.34 3.76
C GLN A 105 -5.45 -8.14 4.66
N VAL A 106 -4.55 -7.46 5.38
CA VAL A 106 -3.63 -8.12 6.34
C VAL A 106 -4.39 -8.80 7.46
N LEU A 107 -5.39 -8.13 8.05
CA LEU A 107 -6.18 -8.72 9.12
C LEU A 107 -6.97 -9.93 8.62
N LEU A 108 -7.58 -9.84 7.42
CA LEU A 108 -8.28 -10.97 6.80
C LEU A 108 -7.33 -12.15 6.51
N ALA A 109 -6.11 -11.88 6.04
CA ALA A 109 -5.12 -12.92 5.77
C ALA A 109 -4.58 -13.58 7.06
N LEU A 110 -4.61 -12.86 8.18
CA LEU A 110 -4.22 -13.36 9.50
C LEU A 110 -5.40 -13.94 10.29
N GLU A 111 -6.61 -13.99 9.72
CA GLU A 111 -7.73 -14.65 10.39
C GLU A 111 -7.44 -16.16 10.54
N PRO A 112 -7.86 -16.79 11.65
CA PRO A 112 -7.51 -18.18 11.96
C PRO A 112 -7.88 -19.17 10.85
N ALA A 113 -9.03 -18.97 10.19
CA ALA A 113 -9.46 -19.82 9.08
C ALA A 113 -8.54 -19.75 7.86
N ALA A 114 -7.99 -18.57 7.54
CA ALA A 114 -7.01 -18.41 6.47
C ALA A 114 -5.64 -18.97 6.87
N LEU A 115 -5.31 -18.88 8.16
CA LEU A 115 -4.07 -19.40 8.72
C LEU A 115 -4.02 -20.94 8.72
N GLU A 116 -5.09 -21.64 9.08
CA GLU A 116 -5.11 -23.12 9.09
C GLU A 116 -4.81 -23.70 7.70
N LEU A 117 -5.40 -23.14 6.64
CA LEU A 117 -5.10 -23.55 5.27
C LEU A 117 -3.62 -23.37 4.91
N SER A 118 -3.02 -22.29 5.41
CA SER A 118 -1.60 -22.00 5.21
C SER A 118 -0.70 -22.96 5.99
N LEU A 119 -1.09 -23.32 7.23
CA LEU A 119 -0.38 -24.30 8.06
C LEU A 119 -0.49 -25.72 7.48
N GLU A 120 -1.65 -26.10 6.96
CA GLU A 120 -1.82 -27.38 6.26
C GLU A 120 -0.92 -27.46 5.04
N ALA A 121 -0.93 -26.43 4.19
CA ALA A 121 -0.04 -26.37 3.02
C ALA A 121 1.44 -26.43 3.42
N ALA A 122 1.84 -25.74 4.50
CA ALA A 122 3.19 -25.83 5.04
C ALA A 122 3.54 -27.26 5.49
N SER A 123 2.62 -27.94 6.18
CA SER A 123 2.83 -29.33 6.62
C SER A 123 2.99 -30.31 5.44
N HIS A 124 2.30 -30.07 4.32
CA HIS A 124 2.46 -30.87 3.10
C HIS A 124 3.86 -30.67 2.50
N LEU A 125 4.34 -29.43 2.41
CA LEU A 125 5.70 -29.12 1.96
C LEU A 125 6.77 -29.71 2.88
N GLU A 126 6.52 -29.76 4.19
CA GLU A 126 7.42 -30.41 5.15
C GLU A 126 7.55 -31.91 4.90
N ARG A 127 6.43 -32.60 4.58
CA ARG A 127 6.46 -34.03 4.23
C ARG A 127 7.25 -34.27 2.95
N GLU A 128 7.00 -33.48 1.91
CA GLU A 128 7.75 -33.58 0.65
C GLU A 128 9.26 -33.34 0.87
N ARG A 129 9.62 -32.41 1.75
CA ARG A 129 11.03 -32.17 2.13
C ARG A 129 11.63 -33.36 2.87
N ALA A 130 10.90 -33.99 3.77
CA ALA A 130 11.37 -35.19 4.46
C ALA A 130 11.59 -36.35 3.48
N ASP A 131 10.77 -36.47 2.43
CA ASP A 131 10.97 -37.45 1.36
C ASP A 131 12.24 -37.16 0.56
N LEU A 132 12.47 -35.90 0.19
CA LEU A 132 13.70 -35.48 -0.48
C LEU A 132 14.93 -35.71 0.40
N ASP A 133 14.85 -35.44 1.70
CA ASP A 133 15.94 -35.68 2.64
C ASP A 133 16.33 -37.16 2.70
N ARG A 134 15.33 -38.06 2.75
CA ARG A 134 15.55 -39.51 2.66
C ARG A 134 16.28 -39.90 1.37
N LEU A 135 15.93 -39.31 0.24
CA LEU A 135 16.62 -39.56 -1.04
C LEU A 135 18.07 -39.05 -1.02
N TRP A 136 18.35 -37.91 -0.38
CA TRP A 136 19.71 -37.42 -0.19
C TRP A 136 20.55 -38.36 0.67
N GLN A 137 20.00 -38.82 1.79
CA GLN A 137 20.67 -39.76 2.70
C GLN A 137 21.04 -41.06 1.98
N GLN A 138 20.12 -41.64 1.20
CA GLN A 138 20.38 -42.84 0.40
C GLN A 138 21.50 -42.63 -0.65
N ARG A 139 21.56 -41.45 -1.28
CA ARG A 139 22.64 -41.12 -2.22
C ARG A 139 24.00 -41.01 -1.52
N LEU A 140 24.04 -40.40 -0.34
CA LEU A 140 25.26 -40.29 0.48
C LEU A 140 25.75 -41.66 0.94
N GLU A 141 24.85 -42.53 1.41
CA GLU A 141 25.16 -43.91 1.79
C GLU A 141 25.76 -44.69 0.61
N ARG A 142 25.14 -44.59 -0.58
CA ARG A 142 25.65 -45.24 -1.79
C ARG A 142 27.04 -44.73 -2.16
N ALA A 143 27.26 -43.41 -2.13
CA ALA A 143 28.57 -42.83 -2.42
C ALA A 143 29.63 -43.31 -1.42
N ALA A 144 29.31 -43.33 -0.12
CA ALA A 144 30.21 -43.84 0.91
C ALA A 144 30.57 -45.32 0.69
N PHE A 145 29.58 -46.15 0.34
CA PHE A 145 29.81 -47.56 0.02
C PHE A 145 30.69 -47.75 -1.22
N GLU A 146 30.46 -46.99 -2.29
CA GLU A 146 31.27 -47.05 -3.52
C GLU A 146 32.73 -46.62 -3.25
N THR A 147 32.94 -45.56 -2.47
CA THR A 147 34.26 -45.12 -2.01
C THR A 147 34.97 -46.20 -1.20
N GLU A 148 34.27 -46.80 -0.24
CA GLU A 148 34.85 -47.85 0.60
C GLU A 148 35.23 -49.08 -0.23
N ARG A 149 34.37 -49.49 -1.16
CA ARG A 149 34.61 -50.60 -2.06
C ARG A 149 35.84 -50.36 -2.96
N ALA A 150 35.95 -49.17 -3.57
CA ALA A 150 37.11 -48.80 -4.37
C ALA A 150 38.40 -48.81 -3.54
N GLY A 151 38.36 -48.27 -2.32
CA GLY A 151 39.49 -48.31 -1.39
C GLY A 151 39.89 -49.73 -0.99
N ARG A 152 38.94 -50.66 -0.85
CA ARG A 152 39.24 -52.09 -0.61
C ARG A 152 39.92 -52.73 -1.82
N HIS A 153 39.47 -52.46 -3.04
CA HIS A 153 40.10 -52.98 -4.25
C HIS A 153 41.56 -52.51 -4.36
N TYR A 154 41.82 -51.22 -4.14
CA TYR A 154 43.18 -50.67 -4.14
C TYR A 154 44.09 -51.35 -3.11
N ARG A 155 43.60 -51.55 -1.88
CA ARG A 155 44.38 -52.19 -0.79
C ARG A 155 44.71 -53.66 -1.04
N LEU A 156 43.95 -54.36 -1.89
CA LEU A 156 44.15 -55.78 -2.18
C LEU A 156 45.12 -56.04 -3.34
N VAL A 157 45.50 -55.01 -4.12
CA VAL A 157 46.41 -55.18 -5.25
C VAL A 157 47.86 -55.27 -4.79
N GLU A 158 48.58 -56.22 -5.37
CA GLU A 158 50.01 -56.38 -5.12
C GLU A 158 50.83 -55.24 -5.76
N PRO A 159 51.90 -54.76 -5.10
CA PRO A 159 52.71 -53.62 -5.56
C PRO A 159 53.37 -53.80 -6.93
N GLU A 160 53.56 -55.04 -7.36
CA GLU A 160 54.19 -55.41 -8.63
C GLU A 160 53.28 -55.08 -9.83
N ASN A 161 51.96 -55.09 -9.63
CA ASN A 161 50.94 -54.75 -10.64
C ASN A 161 50.73 -53.24 -10.76
N ARG A 162 51.81 -52.49 -11.03
CA ARG A 162 51.87 -51.02 -10.98
C ARG A 162 50.80 -50.30 -11.82
N LEU A 163 50.47 -50.82 -13.00
CA LEU A 163 49.44 -50.21 -13.87
C LEU A 163 48.04 -50.36 -13.25
N VAL A 164 47.72 -51.54 -12.72
CA VAL A 164 46.44 -51.82 -12.05
C VAL A 164 46.31 -50.99 -10.76
N ALA A 165 47.38 -50.91 -9.97
CA ALA A 165 47.41 -50.11 -8.75
C ALA A 165 47.14 -48.61 -9.03
N ARG A 166 47.75 -48.05 -10.08
CA ARG A 166 47.49 -46.66 -10.50
C ARG A 166 46.05 -46.44 -10.93
N GLN A 167 45.49 -47.36 -11.72
CA GLN A 167 44.09 -47.24 -12.14
C GLN A 167 43.13 -47.30 -10.95
N LEU A 168 43.30 -48.25 -10.04
CA LEU A 168 42.45 -48.36 -8.84
C LEU A 168 42.63 -47.18 -7.87
N ALA A 169 43.83 -46.61 -7.79
CA ALA A 169 44.06 -45.38 -7.03
C ALA A 169 43.27 -44.21 -7.63
N GLN A 170 43.33 -44.04 -8.95
CA GLN A 170 42.56 -43.01 -9.65
C GLN A 170 41.04 -43.24 -9.48
N GLU A 171 40.56 -44.47 -9.64
CA GLU A 171 39.15 -44.80 -9.40
C GLU A 171 38.72 -44.49 -7.95
N TRP A 172 39.60 -44.74 -6.97
CA TRP A 172 39.30 -44.40 -5.58
C TRP A 172 39.30 -42.88 -5.33
N GLU A 173 40.25 -42.14 -5.90
CA GLU A 173 40.28 -40.67 -5.85
C GLU A 173 39.01 -40.05 -6.49
N GLU A 174 38.58 -40.57 -7.64
CA GLU A 174 37.35 -40.14 -8.31
C GLU A 174 36.11 -40.37 -7.43
N LYS A 175 36.03 -41.52 -6.74
CA LYS A 175 34.93 -41.81 -5.79
C LYS A 175 34.98 -40.94 -4.54
N LEU A 176 36.16 -40.68 -3.98
CA LEU A 176 36.35 -39.76 -2.86
C LEU A 176 35.90 -38.34 -3.21
N ALA A 177 36.31 -37.84 -4.37
CA ALA A 177 35.92 -36.53 -4.86
C ALA A 177 34.40 -36.44 -5.08
N ALA A 178 33.79 -37.47 -5.68
CA ALA A 178 32.34 -37.53 -5.88
C ALA A 178 31.55 -37.56 -4.56
N GLN A 179 32.03 -38.29 -3.56
CA GLN A 179 31.42 -38.31 -2.22
C GLN A 179 31.50 -36.95 -1.54
N GLN A 180 32.66 -36.28 -1.60
CA GLN A 180 32.84 -34.95 -1.03
C GLN A 180 31.92 -33.93 -1.70
N GLN A 181 31.87 -33.91 -3.04
CA GLN A 181 30.98 -33.04 -3.79
C GLN A 181 29.52 -33.22 -3.39
N LEU A 182 29.09 -34.48 -3.24
CA LEU A 182 27.71 -34.81 -2.85
C LEU A 182 27.41 -34.36 -1.41
N GLN A 183 28.37 -34.45 -0.49
CA GLN A 183 28.23 -33.92 0.87
C GLN A 183 28.09 -32.39 0.88
N GLU A 184 28.90 -31.69 0.09
CA GLU A 184 28.82 -30.23 -0.04
C GLU A 184 27.49 -29.79 -0.68
N ASP A 185 27.00 -30.52 -1.68
CA ASP A 185 25.69 -30.29 -2.29
C ASP A 185 24.56 -30.50 -1.27
N TYR A 186 24.65 -31.54 -0.45
CA TYR A 186 23.69 -31.81 0.63
C TYR A 186 23.72 -30.74 1.72
N GLN A 187 24.90 -30.28 2.14
CA GLN A 187 25.02 -29.16 3.07
C GLN A 187 24.42 -27.86 2.50
N ARG A 188 24.64 -27.59 1.20
CA ARG A 188 24.00 -26.47 0.51
C ARG A 188 22.47 -26.62 0.44
N PHE A 189 21.97 -27.84 0.25
CA PHE A 189 20.55 -28.14 0.29
C PHE A 189 19.96 -27.86 1.69
N LEU A 190 20.59 -28.37 2.75
CA LEU A 190 20.17 -28.12 4.14
C LEU A 190 20.18 -26.61 4.49
N HIS A 191 21.23 -25.88 4.10
CA HIS A 191 21.31 -24.44 4.35
C HIS A 191 20.23 -23.62 3.64
N LYS A 192 19.66 -24.12 2.54
CA LYS A 192 18.55 -23.48 1.83
C LYS A 192 17.18 -23.84 2.41
N GLN A 193 17.10 -24.83 3.30
CA GLN A 193 15.83 -25.20 3.90
C GLN A 193 15.39 -24.16 4.94
N PRO A 194 14.10 -23.79 4.95
CA PRO A 194 13.57 -22.97 6.04
C PRO A 194 13.51 -23.79 7.33
N ARG A 195 13.56 -23.08 8.46
CA ARG A 195 13.41 -23.67 9.79
C ARG A 195 12.06 -24.38 9.92
N LEU A 196 12.09 -25.61 10.43
CA LEU A 196 10.88 -26.33 10.84
C LEU A 196 10.31 -25.73 12.11
N LEU A 197 9.00 -25.53 12.13
CA LEU A 197 8.29 -25.03 13.30
C LEU A 197 7.88 -26.20 14.19
N SER A 198 8.12 -26.05 15.49
CA SER A 198 7.65 -27.01 16.48
C SER A 198 6.13 -26.94 16.65
N VAL A 199 5.53 -28.00 17.21
CA VAL A 199 4.10 -28.02 17.56
C VAL A 199 3.73 -26.87 18.50
N GLN A 200 4.63 -26.52 19.43
CA GLN A 200 4.44 -25.39 20.35
C GLN A 200 4.46 -24.04 19.60
N GLU A 201 5.33 -23.89 18.62
CA GLU A 201 5.38 -22.69 17.78
C GLU A 201 4.13 -22.58 16.90
N HIS A 202 3.63 -23.68 16.33
CA HIS A 202 2.36 -23.69 15.61
C HIS A 202 1.20 -23.22 16.49
N GLU A 203 1.12 -23.72 17.72
CA GLU A 203 0.08 -23.32 18.66
C GLU A 203 0.19 -21.85 19.07
N MET A 204 1.42 -21.37 19.27
CA MET A 204 1.67 -19.95 19.55
C MET A 204 1.22 -19.07 18.37
N ILE A 205 1.48 -19.48 17.12
CA ILE A 205 1.04 -18.74 15.93
C ILE A 205 -0.49 -18.65 15.88
N ARG A 206 -1.22 -19.74 16.19
CA ARG A 206 -2.69 -19.72 16.26
C ARG A 206 -3.20 -18.73 17.31
N GLN A 207 -2.67 -18.81 18.52
CA GLN A 207 -3.05 -17.91 19.60
C GLN A 207 -2.75 -16.45 19.26
N LEU A 208 -1.64 -16.18 18.57
CA LEU A 208 -1.33 -14.84 18.09
C LEU A 208 -2.33 -14.37 17.03
N ALA A 209 -2.68 -15.22 16.06
CA ALA A 209 -3.66 -14.90 15.03
C ALA A 209 -5.02 -14.50 15.60
N ASP A 210 -5.51 -15.23 16.62
CA ASP A 210 -6.75 -14.90 17.33
C ASP A 210 -6.71 -13.52 17.99
N ASN A 211 -5.55 -13.17 18.56
CA ASN A 211 -5.40 -11.95 19.36
C ASN A 211 -5.01 -10.71 18.53
N ILE A 212 -4.42 -10.88 17.35
CA ILE A 212 -3.91 -9.78 16.52
C ILE A 212 -4.98 -8.75 16.18
N PRO A 213 -6.23 -9.09 15.77
CA PRO A 213 -7.26 -8.10 15.47
C PRO A 213 -7.59 -7.18 16.66
N ALA A 214 -7.66 -7.74 17.87
CA ALA A 214 -7.92 -6.99 19.10
C ALA A 214 -6.72 -6.10 19.46
N LEU A 215 -5.51 -6.64 19.42
CA LEU A 215 -4.27 -5.90 19.66
C LEU A 215 -4.07 -4.78 18.65
N TRP A 216 -4.44 -4.99 17.39
CA TRP A 216 -4.31 -4.01 16.33
C TRP A 216 -5.10 -2.73 16.62
N GLN A 217 -6.30 -2.88 17.20
CA GLN A 217 -7.21 -1.79 17.54
C GLN A 217 -6.91 -1.16 18.91
N ALA A 218 -6.11 -1.81 19.75
CA ALA A 218 -5.75 -1.29 21.06
C ALA A 218 -4.99 0.05 20.97
N THR A 219 -5.31 0.97 21.88
CA THR A 219 -4.67 2.29 21.97
C THR A 219 -3.21 2.22 22.43
N THR A 220 -2.84 1.13 23.10
CA THR A 220 -1.46 0.83 23.53
C THR A 220 -0.56 0.40 22.36
N THR A 221 -1.14 -0.05 21.24
CA THR A 221 -0.40 -0.50 20.06
C THR A 221 0.01 0.70 19.24
N THR A 222 1.32 0.85 19.06
CA THR A 222 1.94 1.95 18.32
C THR A 222 1.95 1.67 16.81
N ASP A 223 2.03 2.73 16.00
CA ASP A 223 2.18 2.58 14.54
C ASP A 223 3.51 1.91 14.15
N ALA A 224 4.53 1.97 15.01
CA ALA A 224 5.77 1.22 14.80
C ALA A 224 5.52 -0.29 14.87
N GLN A 225 4.82 -0.77 15.91
CA GLN A 225 4.46 -2.18 16.04
C GLN A 225 3.55 -2.66 14.90
N ARG A 226 2.58 -1.83 14.47
CA ARG A 226 1.74 -2.14 13.31
C ARG A 226 2.55 -2.34 12.03
N LYS A 227 3.58 -1.50 11.82
CA LYS A 227 4.48 -1.63 10.65
C LYS A 227 5.32 -2.89 10.71
N GLU A 228 5.81 -3.26 11.90
CA GLU A 228 6.57 -4.49 12.08
C GLU A 228 5.74 -5.69 11.65
N ILE A 229 4.51 -5.80 12.14
CA ILE A 229 3.58 -6.87 11.75
C ILE A 229 3.37 -6.89 10.24
N ILE A 230 3.03 -5.75 9.62
CA ILE A 230 2.81 -5.65 8.16
C ILE A 230 4.04 -6.15 7.38
N ARG A 231 5.25 -5.79 7.82
CA ARG A 231 6.51 -6.16 7.15
C ARG A 231 6.86 -7.65 7.28
N GLN A 232 6.25 -8.39 8.21
CA GLN A 232 6.42 -9.84 8.33
C GLN A 232 5.52 -10.63 7.36
N VAL A 233 4.49 -9.99 6.79
CA VAL A 233 3.48 -10.68 5.97
C VAL A 233 3.47 -10.16 4.53
N ILE A 234 3.82 -8.90 4.31
CA ILE A 234 3.82 -8.27 2.99
C ILE A 234 5.25 -8.05 2.48
N ALA A 235 5.51 -8.49 1.26
CA ALA A 235 6.77 -8.24 0.55
C ALA A 235 6.78 -6.84 -0.09
N ARG A 236 5.71 -6.47 -0.81
CA ARG A 236 5.49 -5.11 -1.35
C ARG A 236 4.03 -4.87 -1.71
N VAL A 237 3.65 -3.61 -1.85
CA VAL A 237 2.32 -3.19 -2.31
C VAL A 237 2.48 -2.32 -3.54
N ILE A 238 1.98 -2.77 -4.68
CA ILE A 238 2.00 -2.03 -5.94
C ILE A 238 0.72 -1.22 -6.05
N VAL A 239 0.84 0.05 -6.42
CA VAL A 239 -0.30 0.97 -6.54
C VAL A 239 -0.35 1.64 -7.89
N ASN A 240 -1.52 1.61 -8.50
CA ASN A 240 -1.79 2.26 -9.77
C ASN A 240 -3.04 3.13 -9.68
N VAL A 241 -2.88 4.45 -9.78
CA VAL A 241 -4.00 5.39 -9.86
C VAL A 241 -4.49 5.46 -11.30
N GLU A 242 -5.77 5.24 -11.51
CA GLU A 242 -6.36 5.35 -12.85
C GLU A 242 -6.54 6.83 -13.23
N GLY A 243 -5.56 7.37 -13.95
CA GLY A 243 -5.51 8.78 -14.35
C GLY A 243 -5.58 9.73 -13.14
N ASP A 244 -6.58 10.62 -13.16
CA ASP A 244 -6.87 11.55 -12.07
C ASP A 244 -8.08 11.15 -11.22
N SER A 245 -8.57 9.91 -11.40
CA SER A 245 -9.81 9.44 -10.77
C SER A 245 -9.66 9.14 -9.26
N GLU A 246 -10.78 8.82 -8.64
CA GLU A 246 -10.87 8.29 -7.28
C GLU A 246 -10.50 6.80 -7.20
N GLN A 247 -10.44 6.09 -8.33
CA GLN A 247 -10.17 4.66 -8.34
C GLN A 247 -8.66 4.39 -8.33
N VAL A 248 -8.25 3.51 -7.43
CA VAL A 248 -6.86 3.10 -7.27
C VAL A 248 -6.80 1.58 -7.24
N GLN A 249 -6.10 1.02 -8.21
CA GLN A 249 -5.80 -0.41 -8.25
C GLN A 249 -4.61 -0.69 -7.33
N LEU A 250 -4.75 -1.70 -6.49
CA LEU A 250 -3.74 -2.17 -5.56
C LEU A 250 -3.46 -3.63 -5.82
N THR A 251 -2.19 -3.99 -5.81
CA THR A 251 -1.74 -5.39 -5.80
C THR A 251 -0.80 -5.58 -4.63
N ILE A 252 -1.21 -6.43 -3.68
CA ILE A 252 -0.42 -6.82 -2.52
C ILE A 252 0.35 -8.09 -2.90
N GLU A 253 1.67 -8.03 -2.79
CA GLU A 253 2.53 -9.20 -2.88
C GLU A 253 2.88 -9.66 -1.47
N TRP A 254 2.41 -10.85 -1.14
CA TRP A 254 2.63 -11.48 0.15
C TRP A 254 4.00 -12.15 0.20
N ILE A 255 4.56 -12.24 1.41
CA ILE A 255 5.73 -13.09 1.64
C ILE A 255 5.29 -14.54 1.40
N GLY A 256 5.87 -15.17 0.37
CA GLY A 256 5.39 -16.44 -0.18
C GLY A 256 4.97 -16.38 -1.65
N GLY A 257 4.90 -15.18 -2.24
CA GLY A 257 4.72 -14.99 -3.69
C GLY A 257 3.26 -14.96 -4.17
N ILE A 258 2.29 -15.07 -3.25
CA ILE A 258 0.87 -14.91 -3.57
C ILE A 258 0.59 -13.43 -3.87
N LEU A 259 -0.26 -13.18 -4.87
CA LEU A 259 -0.71 -11.85 -5.24
C LEU A 259 -2.20 -11.69 -4.96
N THR A 260 -2.56 -10.63 -4.24
CA THR A 260 -3.97 -10.22 -4.05
C THR A 260 -4.18 -8.86 -4.67
N SER A 261 -5.11 -8.76 -5.60
CA SER A 261 -5.46 -7.49 -6.25
C SER A 261 -6.81 -6.97 -5.79
N GLY A 262 -6.98 -5.66 -5.74
CA GLY A 262 -8.24 -5.02 -5.42
C GLY A 262 -8.29 -3.57 -5.84
N ILE A 263 -9.48 -3.00 -5.81
CA ILE A 263 -9.74 -1.60 -6.14
C ILE A 263 -10.17 -0.89 -4.86
N MET A 264 -9.56 0.25 -4.58
CA MET A 264 -9.97 1.13 -3.49
C MET A 264 -10.35 2.51 -4.01
N ILE A 265 -11.19 3.20 -3.24
CA ILE A 265 -11.61 4.58 -3.54
C ILE A 265 -10.82 5.55 -2.66
N ARG A 266 -10.13 6.51 -3.29
CA ARG A 266 -9.43 7.60 -2.60
C ARG A 266 -10.28 8.88 -2.59
N PRO A 267 -10.12 9.75 -1.59
CA PRO A 267 -10.71 11.08 -1.66
C PRO A 267 -10.05 11.91 -2.78
N VAL A 268 -10.88 12.55 -3.60
CA VAL A 268 -10.43 13.42 -4.70
C VAL A 268 -10.79 14.89 -4.44
N ALA A 269 -10.15 15.80 -5.16
CA ALA A 269 -10.32 17.24 -4.93
C ALA A 269 -11.52 17.81 -5.68
N LYS A 270 -11.82 17.28 -6.86
CA LYS A 270 -12.85 17.80 -7.79
C LYS A 270 -13.93 16.76 -8.04
N LEU A 271 -15.16 17.22 -8.28
CA LEU A 271 -16.29 16.36 -8.67
C LEU A 271 -16.05 15.67 -10.01
N THR A 272 -15.38 16.34 -10.95
CA THR A 272 -15.02 15.80 -12.27
C THR A 272 -14.05 14.63 -12.21
N GLN A 273 -13.44 14.37 -11.06
CA GLN A 273 -12.55 13.24 -10.84
C GLN A 273 -13.28 12.00 -10.34
N LEU A 274 -14.60 12.07 -10.12
CA LEU A 274 -15.40 10.92 -9.76
C LEU A 274 -15.77 10.14 -11.03
N SER A 275 -15.59 8.82 -11.00
CA SER A 275 -15.97 7.89 -12.06
C SER A 275 -17.47 7.97 -12.40
N ASN A 276 -18.31 8.25 -11.40
CA ASN A 276 -19.76 8.40 -11.56
C ASN A 276 -20.21 9.85 -11.86
N TYR A 277 -19.28 10.77 -12.11
CA TYR A 277 -19.61 12.18 -12.36
C TYR A 277 -20.55 12.40 -13.55
N PRO A 278 -20.36 11.75 -14.72
CA PRO A 278 -21.27 11.91 -15.85
C PRO A 278 -22.70 11.47 -15.53
N GLN A 279 -22.87 10.27 -14.94
CA GLN A 279 -24.18 9.75 -14.56
C GLN A 279 -24.87 10.64 -13.51
N MET A 280 -24.09 11.18 -12.57
CA MET A 280 -24.60 12.13 -11.58
C MET A 280 -25.11 13.42 -12.23
N CYS A 281 -24.43 13.93 -13.26
CA CYS A 281 -24.88 15.13 -13.97
C CYS A 281 -26.19 14.88 -14.72
N GLU A 282 -26.29 13.76 -15.45
CA GLU A 282 -27.52 13.34 -16.14
C GLU A 282 -28.68 13.17 -15.15
N ARG A 283 -28.42 12.59 -13.98
CA ARG A 283 -29.42 12.39 -12.95
C ARG A 283 -29.90 13.70 -12.33
N ILE A 284 -28.99 14.64 -12.09
CA ILE A 284 -29.37 15.99 -11.64
C ILE A 284 -30.24 16.67 -12.72
N CYS A 285 -29.88 16.56 -13.99
CA CYS A 285 -30.71 17.09 -15.09
C CYS A 285 -32.13 16.49 -15.06
N SER A 286 -32.28 15.17 -14.88
CA SER A 286 -33.60 14.52 -14.83
C SER A 286 -34.41 15.00 -13.62
N LEU A 287 -33.82 15.05 -12.43
CA LEU A 287 -34.51 15.46 -11.21
C LEU A 287 -34.92 16.94 -11.23
N VAL A 288 -34.15 17.80 -11.90
CA VAL A 288 -34.52 19.20 -12.14
C VAL A 288 -35.67 19.30 -13.15
N ALA A 289 -35.67 18.48 -14.20
CA ALA A 289 -36.78 18.42 -15.16
C ALA A 289 -38.10 17.95 -14.50
N GLU A 290 -38.01 17.11 -13.46
CA GLU A 290 -39.13 16.70 -12.62
C GLU A 290 -39.62 17.81 -11.64
N GLY A 291 -38.95 18.97 -11.62
CA GLY A 291 -39.33 20.12 -10.80
C GLY A 291 -38.96 20.00 -9.32
N LEU A 292 -38.07 19.07 -8.97
CA LEU A 292 -37.67 18.83 -7.57
C LEU A 292 -36.78 19.96 -7.04
N SER A 293 -36.95 20.27 -5.75
CA SER A 293 -36.12 21.26 -5.07
C SER A 293 -34.69 20.73 -4.83
N ALA A 294 -33.72 21.63 -4.67
CA ALA A 294 -32.32 21.26 -4.42
C ALA A 294 -32.11 20.41 -3.15
N GLU A 295 -32.99 20.52 -2.15
CA GLU A 295 -32.96 19.67 -0.94
C GLU A 295 -33.45 18.25 -1.25
N CYS A 296 -34.53 18.11 -2.02
CA CYS A 296 -35.04 16.82 -2.46
C CYS A 296 -34.04 16.11 -3.39
N ILE A 297 -33.39 16.86 -4.30
CA ILE A 297 -32.33 16.33 -5.18
C ILE A 297 -31.16 15.80 -4.35
N ALA A 298 -30.73 16.53 -3.31
CA ALA A 298 -29.67 16.07 -2.42
C ALA A 298 -30.01 14.75 -1.72
N GLN A 299 -31.26 14.59 -1.28
CA GLN A 299 -31.76 13.35 -0.68
C GLN A 299 -31.80 12.19 -1.68
N HIS A 300 -32.30 12.43 -2.89
CA HIS A 300 -32.31 11.43 -3.97
C HIS A 300 -30.90 10.96 -4.32
N LEU A 301 -29.96 11.89 -4.51
CA LEU A 301 -28.56 11.56 -4.78
C LEU A 301 -27.93 10.73 -3.65
N HIS A 302 -28.27 11.03 -2.39
CA HIS A 302 -27.80 10.25 -1.26
C HIS A 302 -28.40 8.83 -1.24
N GLN A 303 -29.69 8.69 -1.50
CA GLN A 303 -30.37 7.38 -1.59
C GLN A 303 -29.83 6.53 -2.74
N GLU A 304 -29.49 7.16 -3.86
CA GLU A 304 -28.87 6.51 -5.02
C GLU A 304 -27.37 6.22 -4.84
N GLY A 305 -26.79 6.61 -3.69
CA GLY A 305 -25.42 6.28 -3.32
C GLY A 305 -24.35 7.25 -3.84
N TYR A 306 -24.73 8.36 -4.48
CA TYR A 306 -23.79 9.40 -4.89
C TYR A 306 -23.20 10.12 -3.68
N ARG A 307 -21.88 10.26 -3.65
CA ARG A 307 -21.16 10.94 -2.55
C ARG A 307 -20.27 12.07 -3.07
N PRO A 308 -20.17 13.18 -2.33
CA PRO A 308 -19.26 14.26 -2.67
C PRO A 308 -17.77 13.86 -2.47
N PRO A 309 -16.84 14.48 -3.21
CA PRO A 309 -15.40 14.17 -3.18
C PRO A 309 -14.74 14.31 -1.80
N LYS A 310 -15.26 15.20 -0.96
CA LYS A 310 -14.66 15.57 0.34
C LYS A 310 -15.47 15.00 1.50
N ARG A 311 -15.08 13.83 2.02
CA ARG A 311 -15.35 13.28 3.38
C ARG A 311 -16.77 13.54 3.98
N GLN A 312 -17.78 13.74 3.17
CA GLN A 312 -19.16 13.97 3.57
C GLN A 312 -19.98 12.82 3.02
N GLU A 313 -20.92 12.33 3.82
CA GLU A 313 -21.72 11.16 3.48
C GLU A 313 -22.87 11.50 2.53
N SER A 314 -23.24 12.78 2.46
CA SER A 314 -24.33 13.29 1.62
C SER A 314 -23.98 14.64 1.00
N PHE A 315 -24.62 14.95 -0.13
CA PHE A 315 -24.59 16.28 -0.69
C PHE A 315 -25.42 17.22 0.18
N GLY A 316 -24.89 18.39 0.50
CA GLY A 316 -25.71 19.47 1.06
C GLY A 316 -26.45 20.22 -0.06
N LYS A 317 -27.53 20.93 0.30
CA LYS A 317 -28.29 21.83 -0.60
C LYS A 317 -27.37 22.73 -1.43
N HIS A 318 -26.38 23.36 -0.79
CA HIS A 318 -25.44 24.26 -1.46
C HIS A 318 -24.57 23.53 -2.49
N GLY A 319 -24.15 22.30 -2.21
CA GLY A 319 -23.36 21.50 -3.15
C GLY A 319 -24.15 21.13 -4.41
N VAL A 320 -25.45 20.85 -4.26
CA VAL A 320 -26.36 20.61 -5.38
C VAL A 320 -26.63 21.90 -6.15
N LEU A 321 -26.86 23.03 -5.48
CA LEU A 321 -27.03 24.33 -6.14
C LEU A 321 -25.79 24.72 -6.96
N ASP A 322 -24.58 24.53 -6.43
CA ASP A 322 -23.33 24.78 -7.15
C ASP A 322 -23.16 23.86 -8.38
N LEU A 323 -23.70 22.65 -8.31
CA LEU A 323 -23.73 21.71 -9.44
C LEU A 323 -24.77 22.15 -10.49
N MET A 324 -25.98 22.51 -10.06
CA MET A 324 -27.01 23.05 -10.94
C MET A 324 -26.55 24.32 -11.65
N HIS A 325 -25.87 25.22 -10.94
CA HIS A 325 -25.28 26.44 -11.52
C HIS A 325 -24.23 26.09 -12.58
N ARG A 326 -23.35 25.12 -12.30
CA ARG A 326 -22.34 24.67 -13.26
C ARG A 326 -22.94 23.98 -14.49
N LEU A 327 -24.06 23.29 -14.34
CA LEU A 327 -24.78 22.64 -15.43
C LEU A 327 -25.73 23.59 -16.17
N GLY A 328 -25.84 24.85 -15.76
CA GLY A 328 -26.76 25.83 -16.37
C GLY A 328 -28.24 25.55 -16.10
N LEU A 329 -28.56 24.73 -15.10
CA LEU A 329 -29.91 24.25 -14.78
C LEU A 329 -30.65 25.17 -13.81
N CYS A 330 -29.99 26.20 -13.29
CA CYS A 330 -30.66 27.15 -12.41
C CYS A 330 -31.68 27.96 -13.22
N PRO A 331 -32.94 28.03 -12.76
CA PRO A 331 -33.89 28.95 -13.37
C PRO A 331 -33.27 30.34 -13.32
N GLN A 332 -33.17 31.00 -14.48
CA GLN A 332 -32.82 32.41 -14.53
C GLN A 332 -33.69 33.10 -13.49
N ARG A 333 -33.08 33.76 -12.50
CA ARG A 333 -33.85 34.59 -11.58
C ARG A 333 -34.59 35.59 -12.45
N SER A 334 -35.90 35.38 -12.63
CA SER A 334 -36.83 36.36 -13.17
C SER A 334 -36.94 37.49 -12.13
N CYS A 335 -35.86 38.26 -11.99
CA CYS A 335 -35.85 39.58 -11.36
C CYS A 335 -36.01 40.62 -12.46
N SER A 336 -37.09 40.46 -13.20
CA SER A 336 -37.77 41.52 -13.93
C SER A 336 -39.12 41.70 -13.23
N GLN A 337 -39.09 42.13 -11.97
CA GLN A 337 -40.29 42.75 -11.41
C GLN A 337 -40.20 44.20 -11.86
N GLU A 338 -41.07 44.57 -12.79
CA GLU A 338 -41.27 45.95 -13.24
C GLU A 338 -41.24 46.91 -12.05
N ARG A 339 -40.80 48.16 -12.28
CA ARG A 339 -40.77 49.26 -11.30
C ARG A 339 -42.19 49.68 -10.86
N VAL A 340 -42.99 48.74 -10.37
CA VAL A 340 -44.35 48.98 -9.94
C VAL A 340 -44.28 49.56 -8.53
N GLY A 341 -44.41 50.88 -8.45
CA GLY A 341 -44.53 51.63 -7.19
C GLY A 341 -43.22 52.23 -6.64
N LEU A 342 -42.23 52.53 -7.50
CA LEU A 342 -41.04 53.31 -7.17
C LEU A 342 -41.11 54.71 -7.82
N GLY A 343 -40.59 55.73 -7.15
CA GLY A 343 -40.41 57.07 -7.73
C GLY A 343 -39.37 57.10 -8.87
N GLU A 344 -39.29 58.21 -9.62
CA GLU A 344 -38.39 58.34 -10.79
C GLU A 344 -36.90 58.11 -10.46
N ASP A 345 -36.49 58.43 -9.22
CA ASP A 345 -35.11 58.31 -8.73
C ASP A 345 -34.89 57.13 -7.76
N GLU A 346 -35.87 56.25 -7.56
CA GLU A 346 -35.79 55.16 -6.59
C GLU A 346 -35.49 53.81 -7.26
N TRP A 347 -34.50 53.08 -6.74
CA TRP A 347 -34.04 51.84 -7.34
C TRP A 347 -33.96 50.69 -6.36
N TRP A 348 -34.36 49.51 -6.80
CA TRP A 348 -34.00 48.28 -6.11
C TRP A 348 -32.49 48.06 -6.19
N ILE A 349 -31.86 47.69 -5.07
CA ILE A 349 -30.40 47.44 -5.02
C ILE A 349 -29.91 46.50 -6.14
N PRO A 350 -30.55 45.34 -6.42
CA PRO A 350 -30.08 44.44 -7.49
C PRO A 350 -30.23 45.03 -8.90
N GLU A 351 -31.17 45.96 -9.10
CA GLU A 351 -31.36 46.64 -10.38
C GLU A 351 -30.35 47.77 -10.58
N LEU A 352 -30.13 48.58 -9.54
CA LEU A 352 -29.11 49.62 -9.55
C LEU A 352 -27.70 49.01 -9.73
N ALA A 353 -27.44 47.89 -9.04
CA ALA A 353 -26.20 47.13 -9.18
C ALA A 353 -25.97 46.69 -10.63
N ARG A 354 -27.03 46.21 -11.29
CA ARG A 354 -26.97 45.79 -12.69
C ARG A 354 -26.76 46.97 -13.64
N LEU A 355 -27.43 48.10 -13.41
CA LEU A 355 -27.30 49.29 -14.25
C LEU A 355 -25.92 49.96 -14.11
N LEU A 356 -25.34 49.92 -12.91
CA LEU A 356 -24.00 50.44 -12.64
C LEU A 356 -22.89 49.39 -12.91
N GLU A 357 -23.26 48.21 -13.43
CA GLU A 357 -22.34 47.08 -13.67
C GLU A 357 -21.43 46.76 -12.47
N MET A 358 -22.00 46.76 -11.26
CA MET A 358 -21.25 46.58 -10.02
C MET A 358 -21.86 45.51 -9.10
N PRO A 359 -21.08 44.87 -8.22
CA PRO A 359 -21.63 43.90 -7.27
C PRO A 359 -22.57 44.52 -6.23
N ASP A 360 -23.72 43.89 -5.95
CA ASP A 360 -24.70 44.30 -4.92
C ASP A 360 -24.05 44.60 -3.56
N ILE A 361 -23.00 43.84 -3.21
CA ILE A 361 -22.30 43.97 -1.93
C ILE A 361 -21.63 45.34 -1.76
N THR A 362 -21.27 46.00 -2.87
CA THR A 362 -20.68 47.34 -2.87
C THR A 362 -21.74 48.39 -2.55
N LEU A 363 -22.95 48.27 -3.10
CA LEU A 363 -24.07 49.14 -2.76
C LEU A 363 -24.49 48.98 -1.30
N TYR A 364 -24.52 47.75 -0.76
CA TYR A 364 -24.72 47.52 0.67
C TYR A 364 -23.60 48.12 1.54
N ALA A 365 -22.38 48.21 1.02
CA ALA A 365 -21.28 48.89 1.71
C ALA A 365 -21.45 50.42 1.68
N TRP A 366 -22.00 50.99 0.59
CA TRP A 366 -22.30 52.42 0.48
C TRP A 366 -23.43 52.85 1.41
N ILE A 367 -24.48 52.03 1.53
CA ILE A 367 -25.56 52.24 2.52
C ILE A 367 -24.98 52.24 3.94
N ARG A 368 -24.15 51.24 4.27
CA ARG A 368 -23.50 51.16 5.59
C ARG A 368 -22.56 52.33 5.90
N ARG A 369 -21.96 52.92 4.86
CA ARG A 369 -21.09 54.11 4.97
C ARG A 369 -21.85 55.43 4.91
N GLY A 370 -23.17 55.40 4.67
CA GLY A 370 -24.01 56.59 4.55
C GLY A 370 -23.79 57.43 3.29
N TRP A 371 -23.11 56.89 2.27
CA TRP A 371 -22.87 57.59 1.00
C TRP A 371 -24.09 57.68 0.12
N VAL A 372 -25.06 56.78 0.35
CA VAL A 372 -26.30 56.69 -0.39
C VAL A 372 -27.43 56.58 0.63
N LYS A 373 -28.48 57.38 0.43
CA LYS A 373 -29.70 57.28 1.25
C LYS A 373 -30.44 56.03 0.81
N ALA A 374 -30.82 55.19 1.75
CA ALA A 374 -31.62 54.01 1.47
C ALA A 374 -32.63 53.80 2.58
N TYR A 375 -33.81 53.31 2.22
CA TYR A 375 -34.86 52.97 3.17
C TYR A 375 -35.40 51.57 2.90
N GLN A 376 -35.93 50.93 3.94
CA GLN A 376 -36.48 49.59 3.85
C GLN A 376 -38.00 49.65 3.81
N ARG A 377 -38.63 48.97 2.84
CA ARG A 377 -40.10 48.86 2.82
C ARG A 377 -40.60 48.19 4.09
N GLU A 378 -41.63 48.77 4.71
CA GLU A 378 -42.23 48.25 5.94
C GLU A 378 -43.01 46.95 5.69
N GLN A 379 -43.57 46.79 4.49
CA GLN A 379 -44.32 45.59 4.08
C GLN A 379 -43.40 44.49 3.53
N PRO A 380 -43.67 43.21 3.84
CA PRO A 380 -42.91 42.09 3.28
C PRO A 380 -43.17 41.93 1.76
N PRO A 381 -42.14 41.58 0.96
CA PRO A 381 -40.75 41.36 1.37
C PRO A 381 -40.02 42.67 1.67
N ARG A 382 -39.43 42.77 2.87
CA ARG A 382 -38.71 43.96 3.37
C ARG A 382 -37.40 44.17 2.59
N ARG A 383 -37.50 44.81 1.43
CA ARG A 383 -36.39 45.09 0.53
C ARG A 383 -35.86 46.52 0.76
N TRP A 384 -34.56 46.69 0.53
CA TRP A 384 -33.90 47.99 0.57
C TRP A 384 -34.04 48.68 -0.79
N ILE A 385 -34.43 49.94 -0.75
CA ILE A 385 -34.55 50.87 -1.89
C ILE A 385 -33.51 51.96 -1.68
N ILE A 386 -32.76 52.26 -2.73
CA ILE A 386 -31.83 53.39 -2.81
C ILE A 386 -32.54 54.56 -3.47
#